data_AF-A0A8B7DY20-F1
#
_entry.id   AF-A0A8B7DY20-F1
#
_cell.length_a   1.000
_cell.length_b   1.000
_cell.length_c   1.000
_cell.angle_alpha   90.00
_cell.angle_beta   90.00
_cell.angle_gamma   90.00
#
_symmetry.space_group_name_H-M   'P 1'
#
loop_
_entity.id
_entity.type
_entity.pdbx_description
1 polymer ?
#
loop_
_entity_poly.entity_id
_entity_poly.type
_entity_poly.pdbx_seq_one_letter_code
_entity_poly.pdbx_strand_id
1 'polypeptide(L)'
;EVDEDAVSYCERFIELMIDLQSLLPTRRFFNVLIDNHHVVVRCRLSALAKHPKGKLFNQLVEMLKFYCGFEINDHTGSPLTDREMSEKHYESITSLQRAVFKNYKNDALDFVMGNVASVDTRENLKKCFKKLSTRKLHSIAAHLNLVPSLKDVGDQKFDKEFLLELLISRHERRMSQIQTLNRTPMFPTEQILWDQNIVPTEFYSGEGCLALPKLNLQFLTLHDYLLRNHNLFQLESTYEVRSDIEDIISRIKPWKSEYGDTLFQGWARMAVPINSFSIIEVGKPKVGETCPSRVLADVKITLSQRHTLREEWEGLRKHDVAFLISIKAQKTVYNQRYDKSVPFAEQFGIAYVRGCEIEGMLDEEGKVIEEGPDPKPELKGDDRTYRVWLDTNQYEADMSKTNSGSEDIYETFNVIMRRKPKENNFKAVLETIRDLMNTQCLVPEWIHDIFLGYGDPASANYK
;
A
#
# COMPACT_ATOMS: atom_id res chain seq x y z
N GLU A 1 15.62 27.89 -2.27
CA GLU A 1 14.71 27.35 -1.24
C GLU A 1 13.34 27.16 -1.86
N VAL A 2 12.58 26.17 -1.38
CA VAL A 2 11.20 25.97 -1.81
C VAL A 2 10.30 26.74 -0.84
N ASP A 3 9.45 27.60 -1.38
CA ASP A 3 8.44 28.35 -0.63
C ASP A 3 7.44 27.38 0.03
N GLU A 4 7.36 27.42 1.36
CA GLU A 4 6.53 26.49 2.14
C GLU A 4 5.03 26.77 1.99
N ASP A 5 4.66 28.04 1.77
CA ASP A 5 3.27 28.43 1.51
C ASP A 5 2.83 27.87 0.15
N ALA A 6 3.72 27.90 -0.85
CA ALA A 6 3.46 27.31 -2.16
C ALA A 6 3.29 25.78 -2.11
N VAL A 7 4.07 25.09 -1.29
CA VAL A 7 3.92 23.64 -1.06
C VAL A 7 2.56 23.36 -0.42
N SER A 8 2.25 24.06 0.67
CA SER A 8 0.99 23.90 1.41
C SER A 8 -0.23 24.17 0.53
N TYR A 9 -0.15 25.20 -0.33
CA TYR A 9 -1.17 25.49 -1.33
C TYR A 9 -1.36 24.33 -2.30
N CYS A 10 -0.28 23.75 -2.82
CA CYS A 10 -0.36 22.62 -3.75
C CYS A 10 -0.98 21.39 -3.09
N GLU A 11 -0.64 21.11 -1.84
CA GLU A 11 -1.18 19.98 -1.08
C GLU A 11 -2.68 20.15 -0.82
N ARG A 12 -3.11 21.32 -0.32
CA ARG A 12 -4.53 21.65 -0.13
C ARG A 12 -5.31 21.69 -1.43
N PHE A 13 -4.70 22.11 -2.53
CA PHE A 13 -5.31 22.06 -3.85
C PHE A 13 -5.61 20.61 -4.26
N ILE A 14 -4.66 19.68 -4.10
CA ILE A 14 -4.89 18.27 -4.43
C ILE A 14 -5.92 17.64 -3.49
N GLU A 15 -5.90 17.98 -2.20
CA GLU A 15 -6.94 17.57 -1.25
C GLU A 15 -8.35 17.97 -1.74
N LEU A 16 -8.53 19.23 -2.16
CA LEU A 16 -9.80 19.69 -2.75
C LEU A 16 -10.16 18.88 -4.00
N MET A 17 -9.19 18.59 -4.88
CA MET A 17 -9.44 17.78 -6.07
C MET A 17 -9.90 16.36 -5.72
N ILE A 18 -9.30 15.74 -4.71
CA ILE A 18 -9.69 14.41 -4.20
C ILE A 18 -11.14 14.46 -3.68
N ASP A 19 -11.47 15.43 -2.84
CA ASP A 19 -12.80 15.58 -2.26
C ASP A 19 -13.87 15.77 -3.34
N LEU A 20 -13.60 16.61 -4.35
CA LEU A 20 -14.51 16.81 -5.48
C LEU A 20 -14.67 15.56 -6.37
N GLN A 21 -13.62 14.75 -6.51
CA GLN A 21 -13.66 13.50 -7.30
C GLN A 21 -14.26 12.32 -6.55
N SER A 22 -14.28 12.37 -5.22
CA SER A 22 -14.72 11.27 -4.34
C SER A 22 -16.21 11.36 -3.93
N LEU A 23 -16.92 12.38 -4.42
CA LEU A 23 -18.35 12.60 -4.23
C LEU A 23 -19.06 12.65 -5.58
N LEU A 24 -20.07 11.79 -5.79
CA LEU A 24 -20.75 11.66 -7.08
C LEU A 24 -21.34 12.98 -7.62
N PRO A 25 -22.01 13.84 -6.81
CA PRO A 25 -22.61 15.08 -7.31
C PRO A 25 -21.60 16.07 -7.89
N THR A 26 -20.43 16.20 -7.26
CA THR A 26 -19.35 17.08 -7.74
C THR A 26 -18.58 16.42 -8.87
N ARG A 27 -18.35 15.10 -8.79
CA ARG A 27 -17.61 14.32 -9.78
C ARG A 27 -18.24 14.33 -11.16
N ARG A 28 -19.57 14.21 -11.26
CA ARG A 28 -20.33 13.94 -12.50
C ARG A 28 -19.89 14.72 -13.73
N PHE A 29 -19.58 16.01 -13.57
CA PHE A 29 -19.07 16.85 -14.65
C PHE A 29 -17.61 17.27 -14.44
N PHE A 30 -17.15 17.28 -13.19
CA PHE A 30 -15.80 17.69 -12.84
C PHE A 30 -14.73 16.66 -13.26
N ASN A 31 -15.06 15.37 -13.32
CA ASN A 31 -14.14 14.33 -13.80
C ASN A 31 -13.70 14.55 -15.27
N VAL A 32 -14.60 15.02 -16.13
CA VAL A 32 -14.23 15.38 -17.51
C VAL A 32 -13.33 16.62 -17.52
N LEU A 33 -13.60 17.59 -16.63
CA LEU A 33 -12.80 18.81 -16.54
C LEU A 33 -11.37 18.53 -16.07
N ILE A 34 -11.20 17.68 -15.06
CA ILE A 34 -9.88 17.34 -14.51
C ILE A 34 -9.04 16.55 -15.53
N ASP A 35 -9.68 15.66 -16.29
CA ASP A 35 -9.07 14.90 -17.37
C ASP A 35 -8.61 15.82 -18.51
N ASN A 36 -9.46 16.76 -18.94
CA ASN A 36 -9.12 17.72 -19.99
C ASN A 36 -7.95 18.67 -19.62
N HIS A 37 -7.80 18.99 -18.33
CA HIS A 37 -6.69 19.84 -17.86
C HIS A 37 -5.39 19.06 -17.62
N HIS A 38 -5.42 17.73 -17.74
CA HIS A 38 -4.27 16.83 -17.52
C HIS A 38 -3.64 16.99 -16.13
N VAL A 39 -4.46 17.26 -15.11
CA VAL A 39 -3.98 17.65 -13.77
C VAL A 39 -3.00 16.62 -13.20
N VAL A 40 -3.38 15.34 -13.21
CA VAL A 40 -2.53 14.24 -12.68
C VAL A 40 -1.17 14.17 -13.38
N VAL A 41 -1.15 14.30 -14.72
CA VAL A 41 0.09 14.28 -15.51
C VAL A 41 0.97 15.48 -15.18
N ARG A 42 0.38 16.67 -15.09
CA ARG A 42 1.10 17.90 -14.71
C ARG A 42 1.69 17.81 -13.30
N CYS A 43 0.92 17.30 -12.34
CA CYS A 43 1.37 17.11 -10.97
C CYS A 43 2.56 16.16 -10.90
N ARG A 44 2.50 15.01 -11.58
CA ARG A 44 3.59 14.01 -11.60
C ARG A 44 4.88 14.52 -12.24
N LEU A 45 4.78 15.38 -13.25
CA LEU A 45 5.94 15.97 -13.92
C LEU A 45 6.47 17.25 -13.25
N SER A 46 5.75 17.77 -12.25
CA SER A 46 6.10 19.01 -11.58
C SER A 46 7.45 18.94 -10.86
N ALA A 47 8.08 20.10 -10.66
CA ALA A 47 9.30 20.20 -9.86
C ALA A 47 9.06 19.77 -8.40
N LEU A 48 7.86 20.02 -7.85
CA LEU A 48 7.48 19.63 -6.50
C LEU A 48 7.47 18.09 -6.34
N ALA A 49 6.92 17.37 -7.32
CA ALA A 49 6.89 15.90 -7.29
C ALA A 49 8.30 15.28 -7.28
N LYS A 50 9.28 15.93 -7.90
CA LYS A 50 10.69 15.49 -7.93
C LYS A 50 11.47 15.91 -6.68
N HIS A 51 10.91 16.77 -5.83
CA HIS A 51 11.58 17.32 -4.65
C HIS A 51 11.31 16.47 -3.40
N PRO A 52 12.27 16.29 -2.47
CA PRO A 52 12.06 15.53 -1.23
C PRO A 52 10.89 16.05 -0.36
N LYS A 53 10.69 17.37 -0.31
CA LYS A 53 9.52 17.98 0.38
C LYS A 53 8.18 17.63 -0.26
N GLY A 54 8.14 17.14 -1.50
CA GLY A 54 6.91 16.76 -2.20
C GLY A 54 6.37 15.38 -1.85
N LYS A 55 6.84 14.73 -0.77
CA LYS A 55 6.40 13.39 -0.38
C LYS A 55 4.88 13.32 -0.15
N LEU A 56 4.34 14.25 0.67
CA LEU A 56 2.90 14.33 0.94
C LEU A 56 2.12 14.66 -0.33
N PHE A 57 2.57 15.66 -1.09
CA PHE A 57 2.00 15.99 -2.40
C PHE A 57 1.91 14.76 -3.33
N ASN A 58 2.96 13.94 -3.44
CA ASN A 58 2.95 12.74 -4.26
C ASN A 58 1.95 11.68 -3.76
N GLN A 59 1.82 11.51 -2.45
CA GLN A 59 0.83 10.60 -1.85
C GLN A 59 -0.60 11.06 -2.18
N LEU A 60 -0.88 12.36 -2.03
CA LEU A 60 -2.16 12.96 -2.42
C LEU A 60 -2.42 12.84 -3.93
N VAL A 61 -1.41 13.02 -4.78
CA VAL A 61 -1.57 12.87 -6.24
C VAL A 61 -1.89 11.43 -6.62
N GLU A 62 -1.36 10.43 -5.91
CA GLU A 62 -1.72 9.03 -6.16
C GLU A 62 -3.16 8.73 -5.72
N MET A 63 -3.63 9.30 -4.60
CA MET A 63 -5.05 9.25 -4.22
C MET A 63 -5.94 9.93 -5.26
N LEU A 64 -5.54 11.09 -5.78
CA LEU A 64 -6.27 11.77 -6.84
C LEU A 64 -6.34 10.92 -8.10
N LYS A 65 -5.21 10.30 -8.50
CA LYS A 65 -5.17 9.40 -9.65
C LYS A 65 -6.11 8.21 -9.48
N PHE A 66 -6.16 7.63 -8.28
CA PHE A 66 -7.11 6.56 -7.95
C PHE A 66 -8.55 7.00 -8.22
N TYR A 67 -8.96 8.17 -7.70
CA TYR A 67 -10.32 8.66 -7.93
C TYR A 67 -10.57 9.08 -9.39
N CYS A 68 -9.62 9.71 -10.09
CA CYS A 68 -9.78 10.02 -11.52
C CYS A 68 -9.98 8.76 -12.38
N GLY A 69 -9.36 7.64 -11.98
CA GLY A 69 -9.49 6.34 -12.63
C GLY A 69 -10.55 5.41 -12.03
N PHE A 70 -11.40 5.90 -11.11
CA PHE A 70 -12.33 5.07 -10.35
C PHE A 70 -13.34 4.35 -11.28
N GLU A 71 -13.64 3.10 -10.94
CA GLU A 71 -14.47 2.17 -11.72
C GLU A 71 -15.97 2.46 -11.52
N ILE A 72 -16.39 3.67 -11.89
CA ILE A 72 -17.78 4.14 -11.78
C ILE A 72 -18.22 4.82 -13.08
N ASN A 73 -19.50 4.69 -13.41
CA ASN A 73 -20.11 5.49 -14.45
C ASN A 73 -20.55 6.85 -13.87
N ASP A 74 -19.91 7.93 -14.31
CA ASP A 74 -20.16 9.28 -13.79
C ASP A 74 -21.61 9.76 -13.96
N HIS A 75 -22.36 9.23 -14.94
CA HIS A 75 -23.75 9.64 -15.19
C HIS A 75 -24.78 8.85 -14.41
N THR A 76 -24.61 7.53 -14.31
CA THR A 76 -25.56 6.64 -13.62
C THR A 76 -25.20 6.44 -12.15
N GLY A 77 -23.95 6.65 -11.76
CA GLY A 77 -23.44 6.34 -10.42
C GLY A 77 -23.20 4.84 -10.18
N SER A 78 -23.42 3.98 -11.19
CA SER A 78 -23.24 2.54 -11.04
C SER A 78 -21.76 2.14 -11.15
N PRO A 79 -21.29 1.14 -10.38
CA PRO A 79 -19.96 0.58 -10.55
C PRO A 79 -19.79 -0.01 -11.97
N LEU A 80 -18.60 0.12 -12.53
CA LEU A 80 -18.25 -0.47 -13.82
C LEU A 80 -17.83 -1.93 -13.62
N THR A 81 -18.29 -2.79 -14.51
CA THR A 81 -17.87 -4.19 -14.55
C THR A 81 -16.49 -4.35 -15.21
N ASP A 82 -15.80 -5.46 -14.95
CA ASP A 82 -14.53 -5.79 -15.60
C ASP A 82 -14.63 -5.78 -17.13
N ARG A 83 -15.78 -6.19 -17.66
CA ARG A 83 -16.07 -6.17 -19.11
C ARG A 83 -16.13 -4.73 -19.64
N GLU A 84 -16.88 -3.85 -19.00
CA GLU A 84 -16.98 -2.44 -19.39
C GLU A 84 -15.65 -1.71 -19.26
N MET A 85 -14.85 -2.03 -18.23
CA MET A 85 -13.50 -1.49 -18.07
C MET A 85 -12.58 -1.95 -19.20
N SER A 86 -12.67 -3.23 -19.59
CA SER A 86 -11.90 -3.78 -20.71
C SER A 86 -12.31 -3.17 -22.05
N GLU A 87 -13.61 -3.00 -22.29
CA GLU A 87 -14.16 -2.36 -23.48
C GLU A 87 -13.67 -0.91 -23.60
N LYS A 88 -13.75 -0.11 -22.52
CA LYS A 88 -13.22 1.27 -22.49
C LYS A 88 -11.72 1.34 -22.80
N HIS A 89 -10.93 0.43 -22.24
CA HIS A 89 -9.48 0.37 -22.52
C HIS A 89 -9.20 0.03 -23.99
N TYR A 90 -9.93 -0.94 -24.54
CA TYR A 90 -9.74 -1.38 -25.92
C TYR A 90 -10.15 -0.29 -26.91
N GLU A 91 -11.23 0.44 -26.64
CA GLU A 91 -11.63 1.61 -27.43
C GLU A 91 -10.56 2.70 -27.39
N SER A 92 -10.00 2.98 -26.20
CA SER A 92 -8.90 3.94 -26.03
C SER A 92 -7.69 3.56 -26.89
N ILE A 93 -7.18 2.34 -26.78
CA ILE A 93 -6.06 1.84 -27.59
C ILE A 93 -6.38 1.84 -29.09
N THR A 94 -7.59 1.41 -29.47
CA THR A 94 -8.01 1.38 -30.88
C THR A 94 -8.04 2.80 -31.46
N SER A 95 -8.52 3.78 -30.69
CA SER A 95 -8.53 5.19 -31.10
C SER A 95 -7.11 5.71 -31.32
N LEU A 96 -6.17 5.35 -30.43
CA LEU A 96 -4.75 5.68 -30.55
C LEU A 96 -4.11 5.02 -31.78
N GLN A 97 -4.35 3.73 -32.01
CA GLN A 97 -3.84 3.03 -33.19
C GLN A 97 -4.37 3.67 -34.49
N ARG A 98 -5.64 4.07 -34.54
CA ARG A 98 -6.22 4.79 -35.68
C ARG A 98 -5.55 6.15 -35.89
N ALA A 99 -5.31 6.91 -34.81
CA ALA A 99 -4.63 8.20 -34.86
C ALA A 99 -3.20 8.07 -35.41
N VAL A 100 -2.46 7.06 -34.94
CA VAL A 100 -1.09 6.77 -35.38
C VAL A 100 -1.07 6.25 -36.82
N PHE A 101 -2.01 5.37 -37.22
CA PHE A 101 -2.11 4.88 -38.59
C PHE A 101 -2.30 6.01 -39.59
N LYS A 102 -3.22 6.93 -39.30
CA LYS A 102 -3.58 8.01 -40.22
C LYS A 102 -2.43 8.97 -40.49
N ASN A 103 -1.66 9.30 -39.45
CA ASN A 103 -0.65 10.36 -39.53
C ASN A 103 0.79 9.83 -39.64
N TYR A 104 1.08 8.61 -39.16
CA TYR A 104 2.44 8.10 -38.94
C TYR A 104 2.62 6.59 -39.19
N LYS A 105 1.85 6.02 -40.13
CA LYS A 105 1.88 4.58 -40.47
C LYS A 105 3.30 4.00 -40.62
N ASN A 106 4.21 4.73 -41.28
CA ASN A 106 5.55 4.23 -41.58
C ASN A 106 6.52 4.29 -40.38
N ASP A 107 6.26 5.14 -39.39
CA ASP A 107 7.16 5.33 -38.23
C ASP A 107 6.87 4.35 -37.08
N ALA A 108 5.66 3.77 -37.05
CA ALA A 108 5.16 2.97 -35.93
C ALA A 108 4.30 1.79 -36.40
N LEU A 109 4.68 1.14 -37.51
CA LEU A 109 3.91 0.04 -38.12
C LEU A 109 3.65 -1.11 -37.12
N ASP A 110 4.68 -1.49 -36.36
CA ASP A 110 4.59 -2.56 -35.35
C ASP A 110 3.54 -2.26 -34.27
N PHE A 111 3.41 -0.99 -33.87
CA PHE A 111 2.41 -0.57 -32.88
C PHE A 111 1.00 -0.59 -33.46
N VAL A 112 0.84 -0.13 -34.70
CA VAL A 112 -0.47 0.01 -35.34
C VAL A 112 -1.06 -1.35 -35.72
N MET A 113 -0.21 -2.30 -36.12
CA MET A 113 -0.64 -3.65 -36.49
C MET A 113 -0.63 -4.64 -35.31
N GLY A 114 -0.04 -4.25 -34.18
CA GLY A 114 0.02 -5.07 -32.97
C GLY A 114 -1.36 -5.29 -32.34
N ASN A 115 -1.54 -6.46 -31.71
CA ASN A 115 -2.71 -6.68 -30.87
C ASN A 115 -2.63 -5.81 -29.59
N VAL A 116 -3.77 -5.51 -28.98
CA VAL A 116 -3.84 -4.61 -27.80
C VAL A 116 -2.88 -5.07 -26.69
N ALA A 117 -2.90 -6.36 -26.35
CA ALA A 117 -2.06 -6.91 -25.28
C ALA A 117 -0.55 -6.80 -25.52
N SER A 118 -0.11 -6.69 -26.77
CA SER A 118 1.31 -6.53 -27.13
C SER A 118 1.77 -5.08 -27.04
N VAL A 119 0.85 -4.10 -27.04
CA VAL A 119 1.18 -2.68 -27.14
C VAL A 119 0.75 -1.84 -25.95
N ASP A 120 -0.20 -2.30 -25.14
CA ASP A 120 -0.84 -1.52 -24.07
C ASP A 120 -0.04 -1.41 -22.78
N THR A 121 1.14 -2.05 -22.69
CA THR A 121 2.01 -1.90 -21.53
C THR A 121 2.77 -0.58 -21.57
N ARG A 122 3.00 0.02 -20.40
CA ARG A 122 3.74 1.29 -20.25
C ARG A 122 5.09 1.25 -20.95
N GLU A 123 5.82 0.13 -20.85
CA GLU A 123 7.13 -0.06 -21.46
C GLU A 123 7.06 -0.06 -23.00
N ASN A 124 6.07 -0.75 -23.58
CA ASN A 124 5.91 -0.84 -25.02
C ASN A 124 5.43 0.49 -25.61
N LEU A 125 4.48 1.18 -24.95
CA LEU A 125 4.07 2.53 -25.30
C LEU A 125 5.27 3.49 -25.27
N LYS A 126 6.07 3.44 -24.20
CA LYS A 126 7.28 4.27 -24.07
C LYS A 126 8.30 3.98 -25.16
N LYS A 127 8.56 2.71 -25.48
CA LYS A 127 9.46 2.30 -26.59
C LYS A 127 8.98 2.83 -27.94
N CYS A 128 7.68 2.79 -28.20
CA CYS A 128 7.09 3.28 -29.44
C CYS A 128 7.19 4.82 -29.52
N PHE A 129 6.60 5.53 -28.55
CA PHE A 129 6.44 6.98 -28.63
C PHE A 129 7.74 7.76 -28.43
N LYS A 130 8.74 7.22 -27.73
CA LYS A 130 10.03 7.90 -27.52
C LYS A 130 10.76 8.20 -28.85
N LYS A 131 10.58 7.33 -29.87
CA LYS A 131 11.16 7.48 -31.21
C LYS A 131 10.56 8.65 -32.00
N LEU A 132 9.35 9.09 -31.65
CA LEU A 132 8.66 10.16 -32.35
C LEU A 132 9.19 11.54 -31.93
N SER A 133 9.09 12.51 -32.83
CA SER A 133 9.43 13.90 -32.55
C SER A 133 8.27 14.60 -31.81
N THR A 134 8.57 15.71 -31.12
CA THR A 134 7.57 16.47 -30.34
C THR A 134 6.38 16.90 -31.19
N ARG A 135 6.61 17.32 -32.44
CA ARG A 135 5.53 17.70 -33.38
C ARG A 135 4.61 16.52 -33.70
N LYS A 136 5.18 15.32 -33.88
CA LYS A 136 4.40 14.10 -34.15
C LYS A 136 3.55 13.73 -32.95
N LEU A 137 4.14 13.70 -31.74
CA LEU A 137 3.42 13.42 -30.50
C LEU A 137 2.27 14.40 -30.27
N HIS A 138 2.51 15.69 -30.50
CA HIS A 138 1.48 16.71 -30.36
C HIS A 138 0.32 16.52 -31.34
N SER A 139 0.60 16.18 -32.60
CA SER A 139 -0.47 15.94 -33.57
C SER A 139 -1.31 14.70 -33.26
N ILE A 140 -0.70 13.66 -32.66
CA ILE A 140 -1.42 12.47 -32.18
C ILE A 140 -2.32 12.87 -31.01
N ALA A 141 -1.78 13.57 -30.02
CA ALA A 141 -2.55 14.05 -28.87
C ALA A 141 -3.70 14.98 -29.29
N ALA A 142 -3.48 15.83 -30.30
CA ALA A 142 -4.52 16.69 -30.86
C ALA A 142 -5.59 15.90 -31.62
N HIS A 143 -5.23 14.83 -32.32
CA HIS A 143 -6.20 13.96 -32.98
C HIS A 143 -7.11 13.22 -31.99
N LEU A 144 -6.60 12.97 -30.78
CA LEU A 144 -7.35 12.37 -29.67
C LEU A 144 -8.10 13.41 -28.83
N ASN A 145 -8.14 14.67 -29.26
CA ASN A 145 -8.73 15.80 -28.53
C ASN A 145 -8.17 16.01 -27.12
N LEU A 146 -6.93 15.58 -26.88
CA LEU A 146 -6.26 15.78 -25.58
C LEU A 146 -5.60 17.16 -25.50
N VAL A 147 -5.10 17.68 -26.61
CA VAL A 147 -4.52 19.02 -26.69
C VAL A 147 -5.11 19.78 -27.89
N PRO A 148 -5.12 21.11 -27.89
CA PRO A 148 -5.55 21.88 -29.05
C PRO A 148 -4.68 21.56 -30.28
N SER A 149 -5.17 21.85 -31.48
CA SER A 149 -4.38 21.66 -32.71
C SER A 149 -3.17 22.58 -32.73
N LEU A 150 -2.05 22.15 -33.33
CA LEU A 150 -0.85 23.00 -33.48
C LEU A 150 -1.13 24.38 -34.12
N LYS A 151 -2.22 24.51 -34.88
CA LYS A 151 -2.66 25.79 -35.48
C LYS A 151 -3.28 26.76 -34.45
N ASP A 152 -3.89 26.22 -33.41
CA ASP A 152 -4.65 26.96 -32.40
C ASP A 152 -3.82 27.27 -31.15
N VAL A 153 -2.65 26.64 -31.02
CA VAL A 153 -1.79 26.66 -29.82
C VAL A 153 -0.94 27.93 -29.67
N GLY A 154 -0.75 28.71 -30.75
CA GLY A 154 0.10 29.92 -30.71
C GLY A 154 1.50 29.62 -30.12
N ASP A 155 1.84 30.27 -28.99
CA ASP A 155 3.12 30.11 -28.28
C ASP A 155 3.13 29.03 -27.18
N GLN A 156 1.99 28.39 -26.85
CA GLN A 156 1.92 27.36 -25.79
C GLN A 156 2.48 26.01 -26.23
N LYS A 157 3.80 25.92 -26.41
CA LYS A 157 4.45 24.66 -26.78
C LYS A 157 4.44 23.69 -25.59
N PHE A 158 3.84 22.52 -25.80
CA PHE A 158 3.95 21.42 -24.86
C PHE A 158 5.29 20.72 -24.98
N ASP A 159 5.89 20.41 -23.83
CA ASP A 159 7.16 19.69 -23.76
C ASP A 159 7.02 18.24 -24.25
N LYS A 160 8.11 17.69 -24.78
CA LYS A 160 8.15 16.30 -25.22
C LYS A 160 7.87 15.33 -24.07
N GLU A 161 8.39 15.60 -22.87
CA GLU A 161 8.17 14.79 -21.66
C GLU A 161 6.68 14.76 -21.28
N PHE A 162 6.02 15.93 -21.31
CA PHE A 162 4.59 16.05 -21.04
C PHE A 162 3.74 15.26 -22.05
N LEU A 163 3.98 15.44 -23.36
CA LEU A 163 3.22 14.75 -24.39
C LEU A 163 3.41 13.22 -24.34
N LEU A 164 4.63 12.76 -24.02
CA LEU A 164 4.90 11.34 -23.82
C LEU A 164 4.12 10.80 -22.63
N GLU A 165 4.21 11.44 -21.47
CA GLU A 165 3.52 10.98 -20.27
C GLU A 165 1.99 11.03 -20.44
N LEU A 166 1.47 12.04 -21.13
CA LEU A 166 0.05 12.18 -21.43
C LEU A 166 -0.46 11.00 -22.28
N LEU A 167 0.21 10.68 -23.39
CA LEU A 167 -0.18 9.57 -24.24
C LEU A 167 -0.01 8.22 -23.52
N ILE A 168 1.03 8.05 -22.72
CA ILE A 168 1.29 6.80 -22.00
C ILE A 168 0.26 6.58 -20.89
N SER A 169 0.10 7.54 -19.96
CA SER A 169 -0.79 7.40 -18.79
C SER A 169 -2.27 7.23 -19.15
N ARG A 170 -2.68 7.73 -20.32
CA ARG A 170 -4.05 7.58 -20.83
C ARG A 170 -4.34 6.17 -21.39
N HIS A 171 -3.31 5.50 -21.92
CA HIS A 171 -3.47 4.26 -22.68
C HIS A 171 -2.76 3.07 -22.05
N GLU A 172 -2.02 3.25 -20.96
CA GLU A 172 -1.40 2.13 -20.26
C GLU A 172 -2.44 1.23 -19.62
N ARG A 173 -2.21 -0.09 -19.70
CA ARG A 173 -3.02 -1.09 -19.01
C ARG A 173 -3.07 -0.79 -17.52
N ARG A 174 -4.28 -0.69 -16.98
CA ARG A 174 -4.54 -0.49 -15.56
C ARG A 174 -4.90 -1.82 -14.91
N MET A 175 -4.46 -1.97 -13.67
CA MET A 175 -4.96 -3.04 -12.81
C MET A 175 -6.29 -2.62 -12.22
N SER A 176 -7.19 -3.58 -12.01
CA SER A 176 -8.43 -3.29 -11.32
C SER A 176 -8.19 -2.95 -9.84
N GLN A 177 -9.17 -2.27 -9.23
CA GLN A 177 -9.09 -1.93 -7.81
C GLN A 177 -8.94 -3.18 -6.93
N ILE A 178 -9.72 -4.23 -7.24
CA ILE A 178 -9.66 -5.53 -6.56
C ILE A 178 -8.28 -6.18 -6.68
N GLN A 179 -7.68 -6.17 -7.88
CA GLN A 179 -6.35 -6.74 -8.08
C GLN A 179 -5.28 -5.97 -7.32
N THR A 180 -5.41 -4.64 -7.24
CA THR A 180 -4.49 -3.79 -6.49
C THR A 180 -4.56 -4.11 -4.99
N LEU A 181 -5.77 -4.16 -4.45
CA LEU A 181 -6.05 -4.53 -3.06
C LEU A 181 -5.51 -5.91 -2.70
N ASN A 182 -5.74 -6.92 -3.55
CA ASN A 182 -5.29 -8.29 -3.28
C ASN A 182 -3.77 -8.43 -3.27
N ARG A 183 -3.04 -7.49 -3.90
CA ARG A 183 -1.57 -7.42 -3.88
C ARG A 183 -1.03 -6.54 -2.75
N THR A 184 -1.87 -5.87 -1.99
CA THR A 184 -1.43 -5.05 -0.86
C THR A 184 -1.11 -5.96 0.35
N PRO A 185 0.08 -5.83 0.96
CA PRO A 185 0.38 -6.48 2.23
C PRO A 185 -0.59 -6.06 3.34
N MET A 186 -0.90 -6.96 4.27
CA MET A 186 -1.78 -6.68 5.40
C MET A 186 -1.03 -5.98 6.54
N PHE A 187 0.22 -6.36 6.77
CA PHE A 187 1.02 -5.86 7.87
C PHE A 187 1.76 -4.58 7.49
N PRO A 188 1.87 -3.60 8.41
CA PRO A 188 2.69 -2.43 8.18
C PRO A 188 4.19 -2.79 8.22
N THR A 189 4.97 -2.06 7.42
CA THR A 189 6.44 -2.14 7.40
C THR A 189 7.07 -0.89 7.99
N GLU A 190 8.38 -0.88 8.16
CA GLU A 190 9.16 0.27 8.62
C GLU A 190 8.94 1.53 7.77
N GLN A 191 8.56 1.38 6.49
CA GLN A 191 8.30 2.50 5.58
C GLN A 191 7.01 3.24 5.90
N ILE A 192 6.02 2.53 6.48
CA ILE A 192 4.70 3.06 6.80
C ILE A 192 4.63 3.49 8.27
N LEU A 193 5.20 2.69 9.19
CA LEU A 193 5.13 2.91 10.65
C LEU A 193 5.55 4.32 11.08
N TRP A 194 6.61 4.87 10.46
CA TRP A 194 7.14 6.19 10.80
C TRP A 194 6.80 7.28 9.76
N ASP A 195 5.89 7.01 8.83
CA ASP A 195 5.45 8.02 7.86
C ASP A 195 4.34 8.91 8.42
N GLN A 196 4.73 10.11 8.87
CA GLN A 196 3.81 11.06 9.54
C GLN A 196 2.69 11.59 8.63
N ASN A 197 2.81 11.45 7.32
CA ASN A 197 1.81 11.90 6.35
C ASN A 197 0.56 11.02 6.32
N ILE A 198 0.70 9.76 6.76
CA ILE A 198 -0.35 8.72 6.74
C ILE A 198 -0.58 8.12 8.13
N VAL A 199 0.44 8.13 9.01
CA VAL A 199 0.36 7.73 10.41
C VAL A 199 0.73 8.94 11.26
N PRO A 200 -0.21 9.89 11.47
CA PRO A 200 0.05 11.09 12.26
C PRO A 200 0.32 10.74 13.73
N THR A 201 1.00 11.63 14.44
CA THR A 201 1.15 11.51 15.90
C THR A 201 -0.05 12.11 16.62
N GLU A 202 -0.21 11.80 17.91
CA GLU A 202 -1.20 12.46 18.79
C GLU A 202 -1.09 13.99 18.81
N PHE A 203 0.08 14.54 18.44
CA PHE A 203 0.35 15.98 18.41
C PHE A 203 -0.02 16.66 17.09
N TYR A 204 -0.68 15.97 16.17
CA TYR A 204 -1.11 16.56 14.91
C TYR A 204 -2.12 17.70 15.15
N SER A 205 -1.75 18.91 14.76
CA SER A 205 -2.52 20.15 15.03
C SER A 205 -3.77 20.31 14.15
N GLY A 206 -3.89 19.54 13.06
CA GLY A 206 -4.94 19.73 12.05
C GLY A 206 -4.64 20.83 11.02
N GLU A 207 -3.53 21.56 11.15
CA GLU A 207 -3.20 22.69 10.27
C GLU A 207 -2.77 22.25 8.86
N GLY A 208 -2.01 21.15 8.73
CA GLY A 208 -1.67 20.52 7.45
C GLY A 208 -2.73 19.53 6.96
N CYS A 209 -2.68 19.07 5.73
CA CYS A 209 -3.52 17.94 5.27
C CYS A 209 -2.79 16.60 5.44
N LEU A 210 -3.54 15.50 5.43
CA LEU A 210 -3.00 14.13 5.47
C LEU A 210 -3.47 13.36 4.25
N ALA A 211 -2.67 12.39 3.82
CA ALA A 211 -3.03 11.49 2.72
C ALA A 211 -3.95 10.35 3.21
N LEU A 212 -5.10 10.73 3.78
CA LEU A 212 -6.05 9.84 4.42
C LEU A 212 -7.42 9.87 3.73
N PRO A 213 -8.10 8.73 3.60
CA PRO A 213 -9.51 8.72 3.23
C PRO A 213 -10.35 9.47 4.25
N LYS A 214 -11.45 10.09 3.80
CA LYS A 214 -12.41 10.77 4.67
C LYS A 214 -13.71 9.98 4.72
N LEU A 215 -14.23 9.78 5.93
CA LEU A 215 -15.58 9.28 6.16
C LEU A 215 -16.51 10.48 6.31
N ASN A 216 -17.52 10.56 5.45
CA ASN A 216 -18.54 11.59 5.49
C ASN A 216 -19.89 10.93 5.16
N LEU A 217 -20.81 11.66 4.56
CA LEU A 217 -22.16 11.17 4.26
C LEU A 217 -22.21 10.21 3.07
N GLN A 218 -21.37 10.39 2.04
CA GLN A 218 -21.50 9.73 0.75
C GLN A 218 -20.24 8.98 0.31
N PHE A 219 -20.45 7.87 -0.41
CA PHE A 219 -19.39 7.02 -0.97
C PHE A 219 -19.74 6.61 -2.40
N LEU A 220 -18.78 6.62 -3.32
CA LEU A 220 -19.04 6.39 -4.75
C LEU A 220 -19.70 5.04 -5.02
N THR A 221 -19.23 3.99 -4.34
CA THR A 221 -19.72 2.61 -4.45
C THR A 221 -19.49 1.88 -3.13
N LEU A 222 -20.04 0.68 -2.98
CA LEU A 222 -19.74 -0.19 -1.82
C LEU A 222 -18.23 -0.48 -1.73
N HIS A 223 -17.56 -0.62 -2.87
CA HIS A 223 -16.11 -0.83 -2.90
C HIS A 223 -15.34 0.37 -2.36
N ASP A 224 -15.74 1.60 -2.72
CA ASP A 224 -15.18 2.83 -2.15
C ASP A 224 -15.35 2.86 -0.63
N TYR A 225 -16.58 2.62 -0.13
CA TYR A 225 -16.85 2.57 1.30
C TYR A 225 -15.95 1.55 2.03
N LEU A 226 -15.89 0.31 1.54
CA LEU A 226 -15.09 -0.75 2.15
C LEU A 226 -13.60 -0.42 2.11
N LEU A 227 -13.11 0.13 1.00
CA LEU A 227 -11.69 0.50 0.85
C LEU A 227 -11.29 1.65 1.77
N ARG A 228 -12.14 2.68 1.93
CA ARG A 228 -11.87 3.77 2.88
C ARG A 228 -11.79 3.25 4.32
N ASN A 229 -12.74 2.40 4.72
CA ASN A 229 -12.74 1.78 6.05
C ASN A 229 -11.53 0.86 6.24
N HIS A 230 -11.19 0.04 5.23
CA HIS A 230 -10.00 -0.81 5.25
C HIS A 230 -8.74 0.01 5.50
N ASN A 231 -8.52 1.07 4.73
CA ASN A 231 -7.31 1.89 4.82
C ASN A 231 -7.24 2.65 6.15
N LEU A 232 -8.35 3.22 6.61
CA LEU A 232 -8.38 3.94 7.90
C LEU A 232 -8.12 3.00 9.07
N PHE A 233 -8.75 1.81 9.06
CA PHE A 233 -8.56 0.81 10.09
C PHE A 233 -7.12 0.27 10.08
N GLN A 234 -6.54 0.04 8.89
CA GLN A 234 -5.14 -0.36 8.76
C GLN A 234 -4.19 0.71 9.35
N LEU A 235 -4.42 1.98 9.06
CA LEU A 235 -3.55 3.08 9.51
C LEU A 235 -3.69 3.37 11.01
N GLU A 236 -4.89 3.25 11.56
CA GLU A 236 -5.12 3.34 13.00
C GLU A 236 -4.43 2.20 13.75
N SER A 237 -4.59 0.95 13.29
CA SER A 237 -3.85 -0.19 13.84
C SER A 237 -2.33 -0.04 13.68
N THR A 238 -1.87 0.59 12.59
CA THR A 238 -0.44 0.88 12.38
C THR A 238 0.10 1.87 13.41
N TYR A 239 -0.69 2.86 13.82
CA TYR A 239 -0.33 3.79 14.89
C TYR A 239 -0.13 3.05 16.22
N GLU A 240 -1.04 2.15 16.59
CA GLU A 240 -0.91 1.34 17.80
C GLU A 240 0.34 0.45 17.77
N VAL A 241 0.58 -0.23 16.64
CA VAL A 241 1.76 -1.08 16.45
C VAL A 241 3.05 -0.27 16.58
N ARG A 242 3.08 0.95 16.03
CA ARG A 242 4.22 1.86 16.19
C ARG A 242 4.45 2.18 17.66
N SER A 243 3.40 2.54 18.41
CA SER A 243 3.50 2.84 19.85
C SER A 243 4.05 1.66 20.65
N ASP A 244 3.53 0.45 20.37
CA ASP A 244 4.02 -0.80 20.99
C ASP A 244 5.51 -1.03 20.69
N ILE A 245 5.94 -0.86 19.44
CA ILE A 245 7.34 -1.02 19.02
C ILE A 245 8.23 0.01 19.74
N GLU A 246 7.82 1.28 19.82
CA GLU A 246 8.60 2.34 20.44
C GLU A 246 8.79 2.11 21.95
N ASP A 247 7.74 1.70 22.67
CA ASP A 247 7.83 1.33 24.09
C ASP A 247 8.76 0.13 24.31
N ILE A 248 8.61 -0.90 23.49
CA ILE A 248 9.38 -2.14 23.63
C ILE A 248 10.86 -1.91 23.37
N ILE A 249 11.21 -1.24 22.27
CA ILE A 249 12.61 -1.00 21.92
C ILE A 249 13.29 -0.10 22.97
N SER A 250 12.54 0.87 23.52
CA SER A 250 13.01 1.70 24.63
C SER A 250 13.31 0.89 25.90
N ARG A 251 12.60 -0.22 26.14
CA ARG A 251 12.80 -1.12 27.30
C ARG A 251 13.91 -2.13 27.09
N ILE A 252 13.95 -2.78 25.91
CA ILE A 252 14.98 -3.77 25.58
C ILE A 252 16.34 -3.08 25.49
N LYS A 253 16.39 -1.81 25.07
CA LYS A 253 17.60 -1.00 24.90
C LYS A 253 18.61 -1.74 24.01
N PRO A 254 18.64 -1.52 22.69
CA PRO A 254 19.63 -2.10 21.79
C PRO A 254 20.93 -1.27 21.74
N TRP A 255 22.09 -1.95 21.69
CA TRP A 255 23.42 -1.35 21.80
C TRP A 255 24.36 -2.01 20.81
N LYS A 256 25.26 -1.22 20.23
CA LYS A 256 26.31 -1.71 19.37
C LYS A 256 27.46 -2.28 20.20
N SER A 257 27.82 -3.53 19.96
CA SER A 257 28.99 -4.19 20.53
C SER A 257 30.28 -3.63 19.92
N GLU A 258 31.43 -3.96 20.51
CA GLU A 258 32.74 -3.60 19.96
C GLU A 258 33.00 -4.23 18.59
N TYR A 259 32.39 -5.39 18.31
CA TYR A 259 32.47 -6.11 17.05
C TYR A 259 31.43 -5.65 16.01
N GLY A 260 30.52 -4.76 16.40
CA GLY A 260 29.49 -4.19 15.53
C GLY A 260 28.11 -4.88 15.61
N ASP A 261 27.99 -5.94 16.41
CA ASP A 261 26.73 -6.67 16.62
C ASP A 261 25.76 -5.90 17.52
N THR A 262 24.47 -6.22 17.42
CA THR A 262 23.45 -5.66 18.31
C THR A 262 23.27 -6.51 19.56
N LEU A 263 23.51 -5.92 20.72
CA LEU A 263 23.28 -6.52 22.03
C LEU A 263 22.11 -5.83 22.73
N PHE A 264 21.35 -6.62 23.48
CA PHE A 264 20.17 -6.17 24.22
C PHE A 264 20.47 -6.22 25.72
N GLN A 265 20.42 -5.07 26.40
CA GLN A 265 20.76 -4.99 27.83
C GLN A 265 19.52 -5.02 28.75
N GLY A 266 18.40 -4.55 28.24
CA GLY A 266 17.12 -4.55 28.92
C GLY A 266 16.25 -5.74 28.55
N TRP A 267 15.04 -5.73 29.08
CA TRP A 267 14.04 -6.76 28.82
C TRP A 267 12.68 -6.10 28.61
N ALA A 268 11.84 -6.74 27.78
CA ALA A 268 10.45 -6.36 27.60
C ALA A 268 9.57 -7.58 27.83
N ARG A 269 8.37 -7.38 28.40
CA ARG A 269 7.38 -8.45 28.60
C ARG A 269 6.81 -8.97 27.28
N MET A 270 6.69 -8.08 26.29
CA MET A 270 6.02 -8.31 25.02
C MET A 270 6.98 -8.61 23.86
N ALA A 271 8.29 -8.63 24.10
CA ALA A 271 9.25 -8.97 23.05
C ALA A 271 10.48 -9.70 23.60
N VAL A 272 11.02 -10.59 22.79
CA VAL A 272 12.14 -11.48 23.13
C VAL A 272 13.13 -11.50 21.94
N PRO A 273 14.44 -11.57 22.20
CA PRO A 273 15.43 -11.76 21.14
C PRO A 273 15.20 -13.09 20.39
N ILE A 274 15.41 -13.07 19.08
CA ILE A 274 15.32 -14.27 18.24
C ILE A 274 16.67 -15.00 18.27
N ASN A 275 16.65 -16.30 18.56
CA ASN A 275 17.83 -17.16 18.53
C ASN A 275 18.12 -17.64 17.10
N SER A 276 17.08 -18.02 16.37
CA SER A 276 17.17 -18.41 14.96
C SER A 276 15.84 -18.17 14.25
N PHE A 277 15.93 -17.77 12.99
CA PHE A 277 14.80 -17.62 12.09
C PHE A 277 15.10 -18.39 10.80
N SER A 278 14.15 -19.17 10.30
CA SER A 278 14.33 -19.90 9.04
C SER A 278 13.01 -20.07 8.30
N ILE A 279 13.01 -19.77 7.00
CA ILE A 279 11.90 -20.09 6.09
C ILE A 279 11.92 -21.60 5.82
N ILE A 280 10.77 -22.25 5.98
CA ILE A 280 10.63 -23.71 5.86
C ILE A 280 9.99 -24.08 4.52
N GLU A 281 8.89 -23.39 4.19
CA GLU A 281 8.07 -23.72 3.03
C GLU A 281 7.67 -22.44 2.31
N VAL A 282 7.86 -22.43 1.00
CA VAL A 282 7.29 -21.45 0.08
C VAL A 282 6.38 -22.20 -0.89
N GLY A 283 5.08 -21.97 -0.75
CA GLY A 283 4.06 -22.59 -1.59
C GLY A 283 4.08 -22.02 -3.00
N LYS A 284 3.83 -22.87 -4.01
CA LYS A 284 3.74 -22.40 -5.41
C LYS A 284 2.59 -21.40 -5.57
N PRO A 285 2.75 -20.33 -6.35
CA PRO A 285 1.68 -19.39 -6.66
C PRO A 285 0.43 -20.09 -7.22
N LYS A 286 -0.76 -19.58 -6.89
CA LYS A 286 -2.00 -20.02 -7.53
C LYS A 286 -2.06 -19.52 -8.97
N VAL A 287 -2.92 -20.12 -9.78
CA VAL A 287 -3.10 -19.70 -11.17
C VAL A 287 -3.58 -18.25 -11.24
N GLY A 288 -2.80 -17.39 -11.89
CA GLY A 288 -3.11 -15.96 -12.05
C GLY A 288 -2.51 -15.05 -10.97
N GLU A 289 -1.99 -15.62 -9.89
CA GLU A 289 -1.29 -14.89 -8.83
C GLU A 289 0.22 -14.90 -9.10
N THR A 290 0.89 -13.82 -8.70
CA THR A 290 2.36 -13.72 -8.78
C THR A 290 3.03 -14.10 -7.47
N CYS A 291 2.36 -13.84 -6.34
CA CYS A 291 2.86 -14.16 -5.00
C CYS A 291 2.70 -15.66 -4.68
N PRO A 292 3.53 -16.19 -3.76
CA PRO A 292 3.40 -17.57 -3.31
C PRO A 292 2.05 -17.81 -2.63
N SER A 293 1.55 -19.05 -2.68
CA SER A 293 0.28 -19.39 -2.03
C SER A 293 0.37 -19.40 -0.50
N ARG A 294 1.57 -19.61 0.04
CA ARG A 294 1.88 -19.53 1.47
C ARG A 294 3.38 -19.39 1.69
N VAL A 295 3.76 -18.82 2.83
CA VAL A 295 5.14 -18.76 3.30
C VAL A 295 5.14 -19.10 4.79
N LEU A 296 5.84 -20.17 5.14
CA LEU A 296 6.00 -20.64 6.52
C LEU A 296 7.43 -20.42 7.00
N ALA A 297 7.58 -19.99 8.24
CA ALA A 297 8.87 -19.84 8.90
C ALA A 297 8.82 -20.35 10.35
N ASP A 298 9.96 -20.83 10.83
CA ASP A 298 10.15 -21.21 12.23
C ASP A 298 10.97 -20.11 12.94
N VAL A 299 10.48 -19.68 14.10
CA VAL A 299 11.12 -18.69 14.96
C VAL A 299 11.47 -19.35 16.28
N LYS A 300 12.76 -19.44 16.58
CA LYS A 300 13.25 -19.99 17.85
C LYS A 300 13.58 -18.86 18.82
N ILE A 301 13.05 -18.95 20.04
CA ILE A 301 13.31 -18.02 21.14
C ILE A 301 13.66 -18.77 22.42
N THR A 302 14.44 -18.15 23.29
CA THR A 302 14.69 -18.63 24.66
C THR A 302 13.86 -17.82 25.64
N LEU A 303 12.98 -18.50 26.40
CA LEU A 303 12.11 -17.88 27.38
C LEU A 303 12.83 -17.63 28.71
N SER A 304 12.36 -16.61 29.44
CA SER A 304 12.86 -16.29 30.78
C SER A 304 12.43 -17.36 31.80
N GLN A 305 13.24 -17.56 32.85
CA GLN A 305 12.88 -18.39 34.02
C GLN A 305 11.70 -17.83 34.84
N ARG A 306 11.25 -16.59 34.57
CA ARG A 306 10.06 -16.03 35.22
C ARG A 306 8.81 -16.73 34.69
N HIS A 307 8.16 -17.52 35.56
CA HIS A 307 7.00 -18.33 35.25
C HIS A 307 5.88 -17.57 34.53
N THR A 308 5.53 -16.38 35.01
CA THR A 308 4.45 -15.57 34.42
C THR A 308 4.72 -15.15 32.98
N LEU A 309 5.97 -14.79 32.65
CA LEU A 309 6.34 -14.46 31.27
C LEU A 309 6.32 -15.72 30.40
N ARG A 310 6.79 -16.84 30.94
CA ARG A 310 6.80 -18.12 30.24
C ARG A 310 5.38 -18.54 29.85
N GLU A 311 4.45 -18.54 30.80
CA GLU A 311 3.04 -18.86 30.57
C GLU A 311 2.39 -17.94 29.53
N GLU A 312 2.74 -16.65 29.51
CA GLU A 312 2.20 -15.71 28.52
C GLU A 312 2.71 -15.97 27.10
N TRP A 313 3.96 -16.37 26.94
CA TRP A 313 4.53 -16.71 25.64
C TRP A 313 4.06 -18.09 25.16
N GLU A 314 4.05 -19.09 26.04
CA GLU A 314 3.48 -20.43 25.75
C GLU A 314 1.95 -20.38 25.56
N GLY A 315 1.32 -19.30 26.01
CA GLY A 315 -0.08 -18.98 25.84
C GLY A 315 -0.45 -18.43 24.45
N LEU A 316 0.52 -18.15 23.58
CA LEU A 316 0.26 -17.76 22.19
C LEU A 316 -0.54 -18.84 21.48
N ARG A 317 -1.53 -18.39 20.71
CA ARG A 317 -2.50 -19.23 20.01
C ARG A 317 -2.41 -19.08 18.51
N LYS A 318 -3.02 -20.03 17.82
CA LYS A 318 -3.20 -19.93 16.37
C LYS A 318 -3.93 -18.62 16.04
N HIS A 319 -3.48 -17.95 14.99
CA HIS A 319 -3.99 -16.65 14.53
C HIS A 319 -3.57 -15.43 15.36
N ASP A 320 -2.79 -15.61 16.44
CA ASP A 320 -2.17 -14.46 17.09
C ASP A 320 -1.17 -13.80 16.15
N VAL A 321 -1.22 -12.47 16.03
CA VAL A 321 -0.26 -11.72 15.23
C VAL A 321 0.97 -11.36 16.06
N ALA A 322 2.15 -11.54 15.48
CA ALA A 322 3.42 -11.10 16.01
C ALA A 322 4.18 -10.26 14.97
N PHE A 323 5.21 -9.56 15.40
CA PHE A 323 6.08 -8.74 14.56
C PHE A 323 7.53 -9.17 14.71
N LEU A 324 8.18 -9.39 13.57
CA LEU A 324 9.60 -9.66 13.42
C LEU A 324 10.30 -8.34 13.14
N ILE A 325 11.33 -8.04 13.93
CA ILE A 325 12.03 -6.76 13.90
C ILE A 325 13.52 -7.01 13.75
N SER A 326 14.15 -6.28 12.83
CA SER A 326 15.59 -6.25 12.63
C SER A 326 16.14 -4.94 13.17
N ILE A 327 16.94 -5.01 14.23
CA ILE A 327 17.57 -3.85 14.86
C ILE A 327 19.07 -3.89 14.60
N LYS A 328 19.60 -2.87 13.93
CA LYS A 328 21.02 -2.62 13.72
C LYS A 328 21.45 -1.44 14.59
N ALA A 329 21.76 -1.71 15.86
CA ALA A 329 22.00 -0.68 16.87
C ALA A 329 23.08 0.34 16.44
N GLN A 330 22.75 1.63 16.58
CA GLN A 330 23.67 2.73 16.26
C GLN A 330 24.42 3.26 17.49
N LYS A 331 23.82 3.15 18.67
CA LYS A 331 24.36 3.69 19.92
C LYS A 331 25.30 2.71 20.61
N THR A 332 26.43 3.23 21.09
CA THR A 332 27.33 2.49 21.98
C THR A 332 26.94 2.71 23.44
N VAL A 333 27.53 1.93 24.34
CA VAL A 333 27.28 1.98 25.79
C VAL A 333 27.45 3.35 26.42
N TYR A 334 28.30 4.16 25.80
CA TYR A 334 28.66 5.49 26.28
C TYR A 334 27.75 6.60 25.75
N ASN A 335 26.91 6.34 24.73
CA ASN A 335 26.06 7.34 24.09
C ASN A 335 24.56 7.01 24.23
N GLN A 336 24.05 7.05 25.47
CA GLN A 336 22.68 6.61 25.79
C GLN A 336 21.60 7.69 25.66
N ARG A 337 21.96 8.96 25.47
CA ARG A 337 20.99 10.05 25.53
C ARG A 337 20.00 9.94 24.36
N TYR A 338 18.71 9.93 24.68
CA TYR A 338 17.65 10.01 23.69
C TYR A 338 17.57 11.44 23.16
N ASP A 339 17.70 11.60 21.86
CA ASP A 339 17.59 12.88 21.17
C ASP A 339 16.22 12.95 20.49
N LYS A 340 15.39 13.90 20.94
CA LYS A 340 14.05 14.10 20.39
C LYS A 340 14.07 14.65 18.95
N SER A 341 15.20 15.19 18.50
CA SER A 341 15.34 15.77 17.15
C SER A 341 15.59 14.71 16.07
N VAL A 342 16.06 13.52 16.45
CA VAL A 342 16.33 12.42 15.53
C VAL A 342 15.12 11.46 15.49
N PRO A 343 14.66 11.01 14.32
CA PRO A 343 13.59 10.03 14.23
C PRO A 343 13.88 8.77 15.05
N PHE A 344 12.86 8.25 15.75
CA PHE A 344 13.00 7.10 16.65
C PHE A 344 13.65 5.89 15.95
N ALA A 345 13.17 5.54 14.76
CA ALA A 345 13.67 4.41 13.98
C ALA A 345 15.16 4.53 13.64
N GLU A 346 15.61 5.70 13.20
CA GLU A 346 17.01 5.96 12.88
C GLU A 346 17.87 5.89 14.15
N GLN A 347 17.38 6.49 15.23
CA GLN A 347 18.12 6.58 16.48
C GLN A 347 18.40 5.21 17.12
N PHE A 348 17.42 4.30 17.09
CA PHE A 348 17.55 2.95 17.61
C PHE A 348 18.03 1.94 16.56
N GLY A 349 18.14 2.36 15.30
CA GLY A 349 18.62 1.54 14.20
C GLY A 349 17.62 0.46 13.77
N ILE A 350 16.32 0.78 13.74
CA ILE A 350 15.30 -0.14 13.22
C ILE A 350 15.47 -0.23 11.71
N ALA A 351 15.91 -1.39 11.23
CA ALA A 351 16.15 -1.63 9.82
C ALA A 351 14.89 -2.15 9.11
N TYR A 352 14.22 -3.15 9.71
CA TYR A 352 13.05 -3.80 9.10
C TYR A 352 12.01 -4.18 10.14
N VAL A 353 10.74 -4.13 9.74
CA VAL A 353 9.60 -4.65 10.51
C VAL A 353 8.72 -5.48 9.58
N ARG A 354 8.42 -6.73 9.96
CA ARG A 354 7.49 -7.61 9.23
C ARG A 354 6.50 -8.23 10.20
N GLY A 355 5.23 -8.25 9.82
CA GLY A 355 4.22 -9.00 10.58
C GLY A 355 4.24 -10.48 10.21
N CYS A 356 3.88 -11.31 11.18
CA CYS A 356 3.63 -12.73 11.02
C CYS A 356 2.44 -13.16 11.87
N GLU A 357 1.88 -14.32 11.55
CA GLU A 357 0.76 -14.90 12.26
C GLU A 357 1.16 -16.28 12.80
N ILE A 358 0.89 -16.53 14.07
CA ILE A 358 1.24 -17.79 14.72
C ILE A 358 0.38 -18.92 14.12
N GLU A 359 1.04 -19.95 13.57
CA GLU A 359 0.39 -21.23 13.27
C GLU A 359 0.26 -22.06 14.56
N GLY A 360 1.35 -22.12 15.32
CA GLY A 360 1.40 -22.76 16.63
C GLY A 360 2.84 -23.00 17.09
N MET A 361 2.96 -23.49 18.33
CA MET A 361 4.24 -23.87 18.92
C MET A 361 4.63 -25.29 18.49
N LEU A 362 5.91 -25.54 18.27
CA LEU A 362 6.40 -26.87 17.90
C LEU A 362 6.70 -27.73 19.13
N ASP A 363 6.48 -29.03 18.99
CA ASP A 363 6.93 -30.06 19.93
C ASP A 363 8.38 -30.49 19.69
N GLU A 364 8.87 -31.45 20.49
CA GLU A 364 10.22 -32.02 20.34
C GLU A 364 10.41 -32.79 19.02
N GLU A 365 9.32 -33.17 18.33
CA GLU A 365 9.32 -33.86 17.04
C GLU A 365 9.23 -32.88 15.84
N GLY A 366 9.11 -31.58 16.09
CA GLY A 366 8.95 -30.55 15.06
C GLY A 366 7.54 -30.44 14.47
N LYS A 367 6.54 -31.04 15.12
CA LYS A 367 5.12 -30.91 14.75
C LYS A 367 4.47 -29.76 15.51
N VAL A 368 3.50 -29.13 14.86
CA VAL A 368 2.71 -28.06 15.48
C VAL A 368 1.81 -28.67 16.55
N ILE A 369 1.89 -28.16 17.77
CA ILE A 369 1.03 -28.53 18.89
C ILE A 369 -0.36 -27.99 18.60
N GLU A 370 -1.33 -28.87 18.36
CA GLU A 370 -2.70 -28.46 18.11
C GLU A 370 -3.41 -27.97 19.38
N GLU A 371 -4.31 -27.01 19.21
CA GLU A 371 -5.18 -26.54 20.29
C GLU A 371 -6.36 -27.51 20.45
N GLY A 372 -6.31 -28.35 21.48
CA GLY A 372 -7.35 -29.31 21.82
C GLY A 372 -7.84 -29.20 23.26
N PRO A 373 -8.82 -30.03 23.66
CA PRO A 373 -9.26 -30.17 25.05
C PRO A 373 -8.20 -30.83 25.94
N ASP A 374 -7.23 -31.53 25.33
CA ASP A 374 -6.13 -32.17 26.03
C ASP A 374 -5.10 -31.13 26.53
N PRO A 375 -4.47 -31.37 27.69
CA PRO A 375 -3.47 -30.47 28.23
C PRO A 375 -2.28 -30.35 27.27
N LYS A 376 -1.80 -29.12 27.06
CA LYS A 376 -0.59 -28.86 26.26
C LYS A 376 0.59 -29.68 26.83
N PRO A 377 1.43 -30.27 25.98
CA PRO A 377 2.60 -31.04 26.45
C PRO A 377 3.57 -30.13 27.22
N GLU A 378 4.13 -30.64 28.32
CA GLU A 378 5.19 -29.94 29.05
C GLU A 378 6.51 -30.04 28.28
N LEU A 379 6.88 -28.94 27.62
CA LEU A 379 8.14 -28.85 26.88
C LEU A 379 9.33 -28.64 27.82
N LYS A 380 10.35 -29.49 27.68
CA LYS A 380 11.59 -29.41 28.46
C LYS A 380 12.46 -28.22 28.02
N GLY A 381 13.23 -27.69 28.97
CA GLY A 381 14.12 -26.55 28.73
C GLY A 381 13.37 -25.23 28.54
N ASP A 382 14.13 -24.20 28.16
CA ASP A 382 13.64 -22.81 28.04
C ASP A 382 13.47 -22.36 26.59
N ASP A 383 13.95 -23.17 25.63
CA ASP A 383 13.81 -22.88 24.21
C ASP A 383 12.42 -23.24 23.70
N ARG A 384 11.82 -22.35 22.91
CA ARG A 384 10.56 -22.58 22.21
C ARG A 384 10.71 -22.21 20.74
N THR A 385 10.08 -23.01 19.88
CA THR A 385 10.00 -22.74 18.45
C THR A 385 8.55 -22.53 18.07
N TYR A 386 8.26 -21.44 17.38
CA TYR A 386 6.94 -21.14 16.84
C TYR A 386 6.99 -21.21 15.33
N ARG A 387 6.03 -21.91 14.74
CA ARG A 387 5.78 -21.84 13.32
C ARG A 387 4.84 -20.69 13.02
N VAL A 388 5.20 -19.88 12.02
CA VAL A 388 4.48 -18.66 11.68
C VAL A 388 4.21 -18.56 10.18
N TRP A 389 3.07 -17.98 9.84
CA TRP A 389 2.72 -17.56 8.48
C TRP A 389 3.26 -16.15 8.24
N LEU A 390 3.92 -15.96 7.11
CA LEU A 390 4.33 -14.65 6.62
C LEU A 390 3.37 -14.15 5.55
N ASP A 391 3.24 -12.83 5.41
CA ASP A 391 2.48 -12.23 4.32
C ASP A 391 3.13 -12.52 2.97
N THR A 392 2.38 -13.16 2.08
CA THR A 392 2.87 -13.65 0.79
C THR A 392 3.16 -12.53 -0.20
N ASN A 393 2.38 -11.44 -0.16
CA ASN A 393 2.60 -10.27 -1.00
C ASN A 393 3.87 -9.52 -0.56
N GLN A 394 4.06 -9.39 0.75
CA GLN A 394 5.26 -8.78 1.32
C GLN A 394 6.50 -9.60 1.01
N TYR A 395 6.42 -10.94 1.12
CA TYR A 395 7.51 -11.85 0.77
C TYR A 395 7.93 -11.71 -0.69
N GLU A 396 6.98 -11.71 -1.62
CA GLU A 396 7.27 -11.53 -3.05
C GLU A 396 7.92 -10.17 -3.33
N ALA A 397 7.43 -9.11 -2.69
CA ALA A 397 7.99 -7.77 -2.82
C ALA A 397 9.42 -7.68 -2.27
N ASP A 398 9.72 -8.36 -1.18
CA ASP A 398 11.05 -8.38 -0.57
C ASP A 398 12.03 -9.23 -1.39
N MET A 399 11.63 -10.43 -1.83
CA MET A 399 12.45 -11.27 -2.72
C MET A 399 12.75 -10.59 -4.05
N SER A 400 11.80 -9.82 -4.60
CA SER A 400 12.03 -9.00 -5.79
C SER A 400 13.14 -7.95 -5.59
N LYS A 401 13.23 -7.35 -4.39
CA LYS A 401 14.30 -6.41 -4.03
C LYS A 401 15.63 -7.12 -3.80
N THR A 402 15.62 -8.29 -3.17
CA THR A 402 16.82 -9.12 -2.97
C THR A 402 17.41 -9.56 -4.30
N ASN A 403 16.58 -10.00 -5.25
CA ASN A 403 16.99 -10.34 -6.62
C ASN A 403 17.57 -9.13 -7.38
N SER A 404 17.20 -7.90 -6.97
CA SER A 404 17.74 -6.65 -7.52
C SER A 404 19.03 -6.19 -6.82
N GLY A 405 19.58 -6.99 -5.89
CA GLY A 405 20.84 -6.74 -5.20
C GLY A 405 20.71 -6.17 -3.77
N SER A 406 19.52 -6.15 -3.18
CA SER A 406 19.33 -5.81 -1.75
C SER A 406 19.70 -6.99 -0.85
N GLU A 407 19.96 -6.74 0.44
CA GLU A 407 20.17 -7.84 1.41
C GLU A 407 18.88 -8.66 1.61
N ASP A 408 19.02 -9.93 2.01
CA ASP A 408 17.87 -10.76 2.38
C ASP A 408 17.37 -10.37 3.77
N ILE A 409 16.17 -9.80 3.84
CA ILE A 409 15.56 -9.30 5.07
C ILE A 409 15.30 -10.46 6.04
N TYR A 410 14.96 -11.65 5.53
CA TYR A 410 14.57 -12.80 6.35
C TYR A 410 15.73 -13.41 7.13
N GLU A 411 16.98 -13.04 6.81
CA GLU A 411 18.17 -13.44 7.56
C GLU A 411 18.57 -12.43 8.66
N THR A 412 17.86 -11.30 8.78
CA THR A 412 18.29 -10.17 9.63
C THR A 412 17.52 -10.03 10.94
N PHE A 413 16.41 -10.75 11.11
CA PHE A 413 15.53 -10.57 12.28
C PHE A 413 16.23 -10.98 13.58
N ASN A 414 16.13 -10.12 14.59
CA ASN A 414 16.76 -10.36 15.88
C ASN A 414 15.84 -10.11 17.09
N VAL A 415 14.62 -9.62 16.87
CA VAL A 415 13.58 -9.47 17.91
C VAL A 415 12.24 -9.93 17.37
N ILE A 416 11.48 -10.68 18.18
CA ILE A 416 10.06 -10.95 17.96
C ILE A 416 9.24 -10.23 19.02
N MET A 417 8.17 -9.59 18.60
CA MET A 417 7.21 -8.86 19.41
C MET A 417 5.83 -9.50 19.30
N ARG A 418 5.21 -9.84 20.43
CA ARG A 418 3.78 -10.18 20.51
C ARG A 418 2.98 -8.96 20.94
N ARG A 419 1.67 -8.97 20.71
CA ARG A 419 0.74 -7.93 21.15
C ARG A 419 -0.30 -8.47 22.13
N LYS A 420 -1.07 -7.60 22.78
CA LYS A 420 -2.17 -8.03 23.65
C LYS A 420 -3.31 -8.58 22.77
N PRO A 421 -3.85 -9.79 23.03
CA PRO A 421 -4.86 -10.39 22.15
C PRO A 421 -6.10 -9.52 21.87
N LYS A 422 -6.52 -8.70 22.85
CA LYS A 422 -7.68 -7.80 22.73
C LYS A 422 -7.47 -6.63 21.74
N GLU A 423 -6.22 -6.26 21.49
CA GLU A 423 -5.80 -5.15 20.63
C GLU A 423 -5.21 -5.67 19.31
N ASN A 424 -5.26 -7.00 19.07
CA ASN A 424 -4.50 -7.69 18.04
C ASN A 424 -5.38 -8.44 17.02
N ASN A 425 -6.59 -7.95 16.78
CA ASN A 425 -7.54 -8.50 15.81
C ASN A 425 -7.47 -7.80 14.43
N PHE A 426 -6.56 -6.84 14.24
CA PHE A 426 -6.60 -5.96 13.08
C PHE A 426 -6.48 -6.73 11.75
N LYS A 427 -5.57 -7.71 11.68
CA LYS A 427 -5.34 -8.52 10.48
C LYS A 427 -6.59 -9.29 10.07
N ALA A 428 -7.28 -9.92 11.03
CA ALA A 428 -8.51 -10.67 10.75
C ALA A 428 -9.64 -9.76 10.25
N VAL A 429 -9.74 -8.55 10.78
CA VAL A 429 -10.72 -7.54 10.30
C VAL A 429 -10.37 -7.09 8.89
N LEU A 430 -9.10 -6.79 8.59
CA LEU A 430 -8.64 -6.40 7.25
C LEU A 430 -8.85 -7.51 6.22
N GLU A 431 -8.59 -8.77 6.58
CA GLU A 431 -8.90 -9.93 5.75
C GLU A 431 -10.39 -10.05 5.47
N THR A 432 -11.24 -9.91 6.49
CA THR A 432 -12.70 -9.96 6.32
C THR A 432 -13.18 -8.87 5.38
N ILE A 433 -12.66 -7.65 5.51
CA ILE A 433 -13.01 -6.53 4.62
C ILE A 433 -12.52 -6.80 3.17
N ARG A 434 -11.32 -7.37 3.00
CA ARG A 434 -10.79 -7.78 1.70
C ARG A 434 -11.62 -8.88 1.06
N ASP A 435 -12.02 -9.89 1.83
CA ASP A 435 -12.84 -10.99 1.35
C ASP A 435 -14.23 -10.47 0.91
N LEU A 436 -14.83 -9.58 1.70
CA LEU A 436 -16.08 -8.91 1.32
C LEU A 436 -15.95 -8.19 -0.03
N MET A 437 -14.86 -7.46 -0.26
CA MET A 437 -14.60 -6.78 -1.54
C MET A 437 -14.37 -7.74 -2.72
N ASN A 438 -13.94 -8.98 -2.49
CA ASN A 438 -13.79 -10.00 -3.53
C ASN A 438 -15.10 -10.75 -3.81
N THR A 439 -16.04 -10.73 -2.86
CA THR A 439 -17.39 -11.27 -3.06
C THR A 439 -18.33 -10.24 -3.68
N GLN A 440 -19.40 -10.71 -4.31
CA GLN A 440 -20.52 -9.82 -4.62
C GLN A 440 -21.16 -9.39 -3.30
N CYS A 441 -20.90 -8.15 -2.87
CA CYS A 441 -21.52 -7.55 -1.69
C CYS A 441 -23.04 -7.39 -1.92
N LEU A 442 -23.80 -8.45 -1.64
CA LEU A 442 -25.25 -8.46 -1.75
C LEU A 442 -25.86 -7.75 -0.54
N VAL A 443 -26.01 -6.44 -0.68
CA VAL A 443 -26.80 -5.60 0.22
C VAL A 443 -28.23 -5.54 -0.33
N PRO A 444 -29.28 -5.62 0.49
CA PRO A 444 -30.65 -5.50 0.01
C PRO A 444 -30.85 -4.22 -0.81
N GLU A 445 -31.51 -4.30 -1.97
CA GLU A 445 -31.64 -3.17 -2.90
C GLU A 445 -32.25 -1.93 -2.24
N TRP A 446 -33.19 -2.12 -1.32
CA TRP A 446 -33.87 -1.04 -0.59
C TRP A 446 -32.98 -0.31 0.43
N ILE A 447 -31.81 -0.86 0.81
CA ILE A 447 -30.86 -0.21 1.71
C ILE A 447 -29.58 0.25 1.00
N HIS A 448 -29.31 -0.25 -0.21
CA HIS A 448 -28.09 0.04 -0.97
C HIS A 448 -27.81 1.55 -1.10
N ASP A 449 -28.79 2.32 -1.59
CA ASP A 449 -28.60 3.75 -1.85
C ASP A 449 -28.48 4.54 -0.54
N ILE A 450 -29.28 4.20 0.48
CA ILE A 450 -29.21 4.81 1.81
C ILE A 450 -27.84 4.56 2.44
N PHE A 451 -27.31 3.34 2.30
CA PHE A 451 -26.00 2.97 2.83
C PHE A 451 -24.87 3.78 2.20
N LEU A 452 -24.97 4.06 0.89
CA LEU A 452 -24.02 4.92 0.18
C LEU A 452 -24.27 6.42 0.38
N GLY A 453 -25.32 6.79 1.12
CA GLY A 453 -25.69 8.19 1.40
C GLY A 453 -26.40 8.92 0.27
N TYR A 454 -26.96 8.17 -0.68
CA TYR A 454 -27.71 8.67 -1.83
C TYR A 454 -29.21 8.48 -1.65
N GLY A 455 -30.00 9.18 -2.47
CA GLY A 455 -31.45 9.00 -2.53
C GLY A 455 -32.20 9.59 -1.34
N ASP A 456 -33.44 9.10 -1.15
CA ASP A 456 -34.30 9.50 -0.04
C ASP A 456 -33.94 8.69 1.23
N PRO A 457 -33.49 9.32 2.32
CA PRO A 457 -33.19 8.62 3.56
C PRO A 457 -34.41 7.93 4.20
N ALA A 458 -35.64 8.30 3.81
CA ALA A 458 -36.87 7.67 4.27
C ALA A 458 -37.33 6.48 3.40
N SER A 459 -36.63 6.14 2.31
CA SER A 459 -37.06 5.09 1.37
C SER A 459 -37.08 3.67 1.95
N ALA A 460 -36.35 3.42 3.04
CA ALA A 460 -36.39 2.17 3.80
C ALA A 460 -37.30 2.22 5.03
N ASN A 461 -38.18 3.23 5.12
CA ASN A 461 -39.20 3.24 6.16
C ASN A 461 -40.17 2.07 5.96
N TYR A 462 -40.70 1.54 7.06
CA TYR A 462 -41.71 0.48 7.02
C TYR A 462 -43.08 0.98 6.53
N LYS A 463 -43.30 2.29 6.55
CA LYS A 463 -44.51 2.97 6.06
C LYS A 463 -44.40 3.23 4.57
#